data_AF-A0A2G6CD77-F1
#
_entry.id   AF-A0A2G6CD77-F1
#
_cell.length_a   1.000
_cell.length_b   1.000
_cell.length_c   1.000
_cell.angle_alpha   90.00
_cell.angle_beta   90.00
_cell.angle_gamma   90.00
#
_symmetry.space_group_name_H-M   'P 1'
#
loop_
_entity.id
_entity.type
_entity.pdbx_description
1 polymer ?
#
loop_
_entity_poly.entity_id
_entity_poly.type
_entity_poly.pdbx_seq_one_letter_code
_entity_poly.pdbx_strand_id
1 'polypeptide(L)'
;RGWVFVTVTLPLILPGVLTGAILGFAKAMGEFGATITFVSNIPGQTQTLPSAIYAFLQVPGGEGAALRLVVISVVVAMGALVASEVLARRVAKRVGGA
;
A
#
# COMPACT_ATOMS: atom_id res chain seq x y z
N ARG A 1 0.33 27.60 18.33
CA ARG A 1 1.44 26.86 17.68
C ARG A 1 0.93 25.76 16.74
N GLY A 2 0.07 24.83 17.18
CA GLY A 2 -0.51 23.80 16.29
C GLY A 2 -1.31 24.33 15.10
N TRP A 3 -2.02 25.47 15.27
CA TRP A 3 -2.75 26.11 14.17
C TRP A 3 -1.88 26.47 12.96
N VAL A 4 -0.68 27.04 13.18
CA VAL A 4 0.26 27.37 12.08
C VAL A 4 0.72 26.12 11.33
N PHE A 5 0.93 25.02 12.05
CA PHE A 5 1.29 23.76 11.41
C PHE A 5 0.17 23.28 10.48
N VAL A 6 -1.09 23.30 10.91
CA VAL A 6 -2.21 22.78 10.11
C VAL A 6 -2.58 23.69 8.94
N THR A 7 -2.46 25.02 9.08
CA THR A 7 -2.91 25.96 8.04
C THR A 7 -1.80 26.45 7.10
N VAL A 8 -0.52 26.36 7.49
CA VAL A 8 0.61 26.85 6.70
C VAL A 8 1.57 25.73 6.36
N THR A 9 2.17 25.09 7.37
CA THR A 9 3.23 24.10 7.14
C THR A 9 2.71 22.85 6.44
N LEU A 10 1.62 22.26 6.96
CA LEU A 10 1.06 21.00 6.47
C LEU A 10 0.59 21.11 5.01
N PRO A 11 -0.16 22.15 4.58
CA PRO A 11 -0.55 22.31 3.17
C PRO A 11 0.65 22.48 2.23
N LEU A 12 1.70 23.21 2.67
CA LEU A 12 2.92 23.43 1.87
C LEU A 12 3.72 22.15 1.65
N ILE A 13 3.82 21.28 2.67
CA ILE A 13 4.56 20.00 2.56
C ILE A 13 3.69 18.84 2.05
N LEU A 14 2.38 19.05 1.91
CA LEU A 14 1.41 18.00 1.58
C LEU A 14 1.75 17.20 0.32
N PRO A 15 2.21 17.80 -0.80
CA PRO A 15 2.64 17.04 -1.96
C PRO A 15 3.78 16.06 -1.66
N GLY A 16 4.77 16.48 -0.86
CA GLY A 16 5.89 15.63 -0.46
C GLY A 16 5.47 14.49 0.48
N VAL A 17 4.59 14.79 1.43
CA VAL A 17 4.02 13.78 2.35
C VAL A 17 3.22 12.73 1.57
N LEU A 18 2.42 13.15 0.59
CA LEU A 18 1.64 12.25 -0.25
C LEU A 18 2.55 11.33 -1.08
N THR A 19 3.59 11.87 -1.72
CA THR A 19 4.58 11.07 -2.43
C THR A 19 5.26 10.05 -1.52
N GLY A 20 5.67 10.46 -0.31
CA GLY A 20 6.26 9.56 0.68
C GLY A 20 5.30 8.45 1.11
N ALA A 21 4.03 8.79 1.33
CA ALA A 21 2.98 7.82 1.68
C ALA A 21 2.75 6.80 0.56
N ILE A 22 2.76 7.23 -0.70
CA ILE A 22 2.61 6.35 -1.88
C ILE A 22 3.76 5.35 -1.96
N LEU A 23 5.01 5.84 -1.84
CA LEU A 23 6.19 4.99 -1.87
C LEU A 23 6.22 4.01 -0.69
N GLY A 24 5.82 4.47 0.50
CA GLY A 24 5.69 3.62 1.69
C GLY A 24 4.63 2.54 1.52
N PHE A 25 3.47 2.87 0.95
CA PHE A 25 2.42 1.91 0.64
C PHE A 25 2.89 0.87 -0.38
N ALA A 26 3.53 1.31 -1.47
CA ALA A 26 4.06 0.42 -2.50
C ALA A 26 5.07 -0.57 -1.92
N LYS A 27 5.95 -0.10 -1.01
CA LYS A 27 6.88 -0.97 -0.27
C LYS A 27 6.14 -1.95 0.63
N ALA A 28 5.22 -1.48 1.47
CA ALA A 28 4.49 -2.31 2.43
C ALA A 28 3.68 -3.43 1.74
N MET A 29 3.09 -3.17 0.57
CA MET A 29 2.38 -4.18 -0.22
C MET A 29 3.28 -5.33 -0.68
N GLY A 30 4.58 -5.07 -0.90
CA GLY A 30 5.57 -6.07 -1.28
C GLY A 30 6.27 -6.74 -0.10
N GLU A 31 6.00 -6.34 1.14
CA GLU A 31 6.67 -6.91 2.30
C GLU A 31 6.13 -8.32 2.62
N PHE A 32 7.00 -9.31 2.41
CA PHE A 32 6.76 -10.71 2.73
C PHE A 32 7.68 -11.20 3.86
N GLY A 33 9.00 -11.02 3.69
CA GLY A 33 10.01 -11.63 4.53
C GLY A 33 9.99 -11.17 5.99
N ALA A 34 9.87 -9.85 6.22
CA ALA A 34 9.77 -9.32 7.57
C ALA A 34 8.52 -9.83 8.29
N THR A 35 7.38 -9.80 7.61
CA THR A 35 6.09 -10.20 8.19
C THR A 35 6.08 -11.68 8.58
N ILE A 36 6.50 -12.58 7.69
CA ILE A 36 6.49 -14.02 8.00
C ILE A 36 7.48 -14.40 9.09
N THR A 37 8.61 -13.69 9.19
CA THR A 37 9.64 -13.93 10.20
C THR A 37 9.21 -13.51 11.60
N PHE A 38 8.53 -12.35 11.72
CA PHE A 38 8.20 -11.77 13.04
C PHE A 38 6.77 -12.05 13.50
N VAL A 39 5.81 -12.15 12.59
CA VAL A 39 4.37 -12.25 12.91
C VAL A 39 3.83 -13.67 12.69
N SER A 40 4.61 -14.54 12.02
CA SER A 40 4.17 -15.85 11.55
C SER A 40 2.97 -15.75 10.59
N ASN A 41 2.54 -16.89 10.03
CA ASN A 41 1.41 -16.97 9.09
C ASN A 41 0.23 -17.72 9.73
N ILE A 42 -0.58 -17.03 10.54
CA ILE A 42 -1.79 -17.60 11.16
C ILE A 42 -3.00 -17.27 10.27
N PRO A 43 -3.61 -18.26 9.61
CA PRO A 43 -4.77 -18.03 8.74
C PRO A 43 -5.92 -17.34 9.51
N GLY A 44 -6.49 -16.31 8.92
CA GLY A 44 -7.61 -15.56 9.51
C GLY A 44 -7.24 -14.56 10.61
N GLN A 45 -5.97 -14.45 11.02
CA GLN A 45 -5.53 -13.44 11.99
C GLN A 45 -4.39 -12.56 11.49
N THR A 46 -3.27 -13.16 11.07
CA THR A 46 -2.05 -12.42 10.69
C THR A 46 -1.62 -12.65 9.25
N GLN A 47 -2.39 -13.45 8.51
CA GLN A 47 -2.12 -13.77 7.12
C GLN A 47 -2.30 -12.56 6.22
N THR A 48 -1.26 -12.22 5.47
CA THR A 48 -1.27 -11.20 4.43
C THR A 48 -1.41 -11.85 3.05
N LEU A 49 -1.75 -11.05 2.03
CA LEU A 49 -1.83 -11.55 0.65
C LEU A 49 -0.53 -12.23 0.19
N PRO A 50 0.67 -11.66 0.41
CA PRO A 50 1.93 -12.34 0.08
C PRO A 50 2.11 -13.67 0.81
N SER A 51 1.79 -13.75 2.12
CA SER A 51 1.96 -14.98 2.89
C SER A 51 0.93 -16.06 2.50
N ALA A 52 -0.28 -15.66 2.09
CA ALA A 52 -1.28 -16.56 1.54
C ALA A 52 -0.85 -17.14 0.18
N ILE A 53 -0.36 -16.30 -0.74
CA ILE A 53 0.15 -16.75 -2.04
C ILE A 53 1.28 -17.78 -1.84
N TYR A 54 2.22 -17.46 -0.95
CA TYR A 54 3.33 -18.36 -0.62
C TYR A 54 2.83 -19.71 -0.06
N ALA A 55 1.84 -19.69 0.84
CA ALA A 55 1.26 -20.91 1.39
C ALA A 55 0.58 -21.79 0.32
N PHE A 56 -0.17 -21.19 -0.62
CA PHE A 56 -0.81 -21.95 -1.70
C PHE A 56 0.19 -22.57 -2.68
N LEU A 57 1.34 -21.92 -2.92
CA LEU A 57 2.39 -22.48 -3.76
C LEU A 57 3.11 -23.68 -3.14
N GLN A 58 3.02 -23.87 -1.82
CA GLN A 58 3.58 -25.05 -1.15
C GLN A 58 2.68 -26.28 -1.22
N VAL A 59 1.41 -26.11 -1.60
CA VAL A 59 0.44 -27.21 -1.70
C VAL A 59 0.41 -27.70 -3.15
N PRO A 60 0.62 -29.02 -3.41
CA PRO A 60 0.47 -29.58 -4.75
C PRO A 60 -0.92 -29.29 -5.33
N GLY A 61 -0.97 -28.68 -6.53
CA GLY A 61 -2.23 -28.27 -7.18
C GLY A 61 -2.79 -26.93 -6.69
N GLY A 62 -2.07 -26.19 -5.83
CA GLY A 62 -2.48 -24.88 -5.31
C GLY A 62 -2.23 -23.71 -6.27
N GLU A 63 -1.63 -23.92 -7.44
CA GLU A 63 -1.24 -22.86 -8.37
C GLU A 63 -2.44 -22.03 -8.83
N GLY A 64 -3.59 -22.66 -9.04
CA GLY A 64 -4.82 -21.96 -9.45
C GLY A 64 -5.32 -20.97 -8.38
N ALA A 65 -5.24 -21.33 -7.11
CA ALA A 65 -5.60 -20.45 -6.00
C ALA A 65 -4.56 -19.33 -5.83
N ALA A 66 -3.27 -19.66 -5.93
CA ALA A 66 -2.19 -18.69 -5.89
C ALA A 66 -2.33 -17.63 -6.98
N LEU A 67 -2.59 -18.04 -8.23
CA LEU A 67 -2.78 -17.12 -9.37
C LEU A 67 -3.96 -16.17 -9.16
N ARG A 68 -5.09 -16.65 -8.64
CA ARG A 68 -6.25 -15.79 -8.33
C ARG A 68 -5.87 -14.71 -7.32
N LEU A 69 -5.15 -15.08 -6.26
CA LEU A 69 -4.69 -14.13 -5.25
C LEU A 69 -3.65 -13.15 -5.80
N VAL A 70 -2.76 -13.58 -6.69
CA VAL A 70 -1.81 -12.71 -7.38
C VAL A 70 -2.56 -11.65 -8.19
N VAL A 71 -3.54 -12.05 -9.01
CA VAL A 71 -4.34 -11.12 -9.81
C VAL A 71 -5.06 -10.11 -8.91
N ILE A 72 -5.71 -10.57 -7.83
CA ILE A 72 -6.37 -9.69 -6.86
C ILE A 72 -5.37 -8.71 -6.24
N SER A 73 -4.19 -9.18 -5.84
CA SER A 73 -3.14 -8.36 -5.23
C SER A 73 -2.65 -7.27 -6.19
N VAL A 74 -2.44 -7.61 -7.46
CA VAL A 74 -2.04 -6.66 -8.51
C VAL A 74 -3.13 -5.60 -8.72
N VAL A 75 -4.39 -6.01 -8.83
CA VAL A 75 -5.52 -5.08 -9.00
C VAL A 75 -5.64 -4.13 -7.82
N VAL A 76 -5.51 -4.63 -6.59
CA VAL A 76 -5.55 -3.81 -5.37
C VAL A 76 -4.37 -2.84 -5.31
N ALA A 77 -3.15 -3.32 -5.57
CA ALA A 77 -1.95 -2.48 -5.56
C ALA A 77 -2.01 -1.37 -6.62
N MET A 78 -2.34 -1.72 -7.86
CA MET A 78 -2.47 -0.78 -8.96
C MET A 78 -3.62 0.21 -8.72
N GLY A 79 -4.77 -0.27 -8.23
CA GLY A 79 -5.91 0.58 -7.90
C GLY A 79 -5.58 1.59 -6.81
N ALA A 80 -4.94 1.16 -5.72
CA ALA A 80 -4.49 2.03 -4.65
C ALA A 80 -3.44 3.05 -5.10
N LEU A 81 -2.49 2.63 -5.95
CA LEU A 81 -1.47 3.51 -6.52
C LEU A 81 -2.11 4.61 -7.40
N VAL A 82 -2.98 4.21 -8.34
CA VAL A 82 -3.69 5.15 -9.21
C VAL A 82 -4.56 6.11 -8.40
N ALA A 83 -5.31 5.61 -7.41
CA ALA A 83 -6.13 6.44 -6.54
C ALA A 83 -5.29 7.48 -5.79
N SER A 84 -4.14 7.05 -5.27
CA SER A 84 -3.23 7.93 -4.53
C SER A 84 -2.59 8.98 -5.43
N GLU A 85 -2.20 8.61 -6.65
CA GLU A 85 -1.63 9.54 -7.65
C GLU A 85 -2.68 10.57 -8.11
N VAL A 86 -3.93 10.14 -8.34
CA VAL A 86 -5.04 11.04 -8.69
C VAL A 86 -5.32 12.02 -7.56
N LEU A 87 -5.35 11.55 -6.31
CA LEU A 87 -5.54 12.39 -5.14
C LEU A 87 -4.38 13.39 -4.98
N ALA A 88 -3.14 12.92 -5.11
CA ALA A 88 -1.95 13.76 -5.04
C ALA A 88 -1.95 14.86 -6.09
N ARG A 89 -2.30 14.54 -7.34
CA ARG A 89 -2.45 15.52 -8.43
C ARG A 89 -3.54 16.55 -8.15
N ARG A 90 -4.68 16.12 -7.59
CA ARG A 90 -5.78 17.03 -7.21
C ARG A 90 -5.37 17.99 -6.11
N VAL A 91 -4.64 17.50 -5.10
CA VAL A 91 -4.12 18.32 -4.00
C VAL A 91 -3.07 19.31 -4.52
N ALA A 92 -2.10 18.85 -5.31
CA ALA A 92 -1.08 19.71 -5.91
C ALA A 92 -1.69 20.83 -6.77
N LYS A 93 -2.73 20.52 -7.57
CA LYS A 93 -3.43 21.52 -8.39
C LYS A 93 -4.19 22.56 -7.55
N ARG A 94 -4.71 22.18 -6.37
CA ARG A 94 -5.36 23.13 -5.45
C ARG A 94 -4.37 24.02 -4.71
N VAL A 95 -3.18 23.51 -4.40
CA VAL A 95 -2.13 24.26 -3.71
C VAL A 95 -1.37 25.18 -4.68
N GLY A 96 -1.11 24.75 -5.92
CA GLY A 96 -0.45 25.56 -6.95
C GLY A 96 -1.35 26.57 -7.66
N GLY A 97 -2.65 26.62 -7.32
CA GLY A 97 -3.60 27.63 -7.80
C GLY A 97 -3.90 28.74 -6.79
N ALA A 98 -3.16 28.79 -5.67
CA ALA A 98 -3.20 29.83 -4.65
C ALA A 98 -1.93 30.69 -4.71
#